data_AF-A0A7C0WEC2-F1
#
_entry.id   AF-A0A7C0WEC2-F1
#
_cell.length_a   1.000
_cell.length_b   1.000
_cell.length_c   1.000
_cell.angle_alpha   90.00
_cell.angle_beta   90.00
_cell.angle_gamma   90.00
#
_symmetry.space_group_name_H-M   'P 1'
#
loop_
_entity.id
_entity.type
_entity.pdbx_description
1 polymer ?
#
loop_
_entity_poly.entity_id
_entity_poly.type
_entity_poly.pdbx_seq_one_letter_code
_entity_poly.pdbx_strand_id
1 'polypeptide(L)'
;HLVFGTLHTTSAAKTVDRIVEVFPANEQAQIRSTLSDGIRAVVAQVLFKRIDKKGRCAALEILIATPAVRNLIRESKTHQLASMMQTGKKYGMQLLDDAIMDLYKKGWIGSDEAYAKANDKAKFRPLLKNPPTDFTEA
;
A
#
# COMPACT_ATOMS: atom_id res chain seq x y z
N HIS A 1 -13.58 -22.20 -0.54
CA HIS A 1 -14.26 -21.12 0.20
C HIS A 1 -13.66 -19.77 -0.16
N LEU A 2 -14.42 -18.69 -0.04
CA LEU A 2 -13.90 -17.33 -0.08
C LEU A 2 -13.75 -16.85 1.37
N VAL A 3 -12.53 -16.51 1.76
CA VAL A 3 -12.20 -16.11 3.14
C VAL A 3 -11.78 -14.66 3.14
N PHE A 4 -12.34 -13.89 4.08
CA PHE A 4 -11.94 -12.51 4.36
C PHE A 4 -11.23 -12.45 5.70
N GLY A 5 -10.17 -11.66 5.79
CA GLY A 5 -9.41 -11.43 7.01
C GLY A 5 -8.89 -10.01 7.06
N THR A 6 -8.54 -9.55 8.26
CA THR A 6 -8.06 -8.17 8.50
C THR A 6 -6.76 -8.20 9.29
N LEU A 7 -5.79 -7.39 8.88
CA LEU A 7 -4.52 -7.19 9.58
C LEU A 7 -4.26 -5.68 9.78
N HIS A 8 -3.50 -5.34 10.82
CA HIS A 8 -3.10 -3.96 11.13
C HIS A 8 -1.79 -3.56 10.44
N THR A 9 -1.68 -3.80 9.13
CA THR A 9 -0.49 -3.42 8.35
C THR A 9 -0.83 -2.27 7.39
N THR A 10 0.19 -1.51 6.99
CA THR A 10 0.01 -0.26 6.24
C THR A 10 0.23 -0.40 4.73
N SER A 11 0.59 -1.59 4.25
CA SER A 11 0.77 -1.86 2.81
C SER A 11 0.55 -3.33 2.49
N ALA A 12 0.32 -3.62 1.21
CA ALA A 12 0.12 -4.96 0.71
C ALA A 12 1.37 -5.84 0.89
N ALA A 13 2.57 -5.29 0.64
CA ALA A 13 3.83 -6.01 0.85
C ALA A 13 4.02 -6.38 2.34
N LYS A 14 3.84 -5.41 3.25
CA LYS A 14 3.92 -5.65 4.70
C LYS A 14 2.86 -6.64 5.19
N THR A 15 1.68 -6.66 4.57
CA THR A 15 0.64 -7.65 4.89
C THR A 15 1.16 -9.06 4.62
N VAL A 16 1.74 -9.28 3.44
CA VAL A 16 2.29 -10.59 3.04
C VAL A 16 3.40 -11.00 3.99
N ASP A 17 4.37 -10.11 4.22
CA ASP A 17 5.51 -10.40 5.10
C ASP A 17 5.04 -10.72 6.52
N ARG A 18 4.11 -9.92 7.07
CA ARG A 18 3.56 -10.14 8.42
C ARG A 18 2.83 -11.47 8.57
N ILE A 19 2.10 -11.93 7.55
CA ILE A 19 1.44 -13.24 7.59
C ILE A 19 2.47 -14.37 7.65
N VAL A 20 3.62 -14.22 6.99
CA VAL A 20 4.66 -15.25 6.98
C VAL A 20 5.48 -15.23 8.26
N GLU A 21 5.84 -14.04 8.75
CA GLU A 21 6.75 -13.85 9.90
C GLU A 21 6.18 -14.31 11.25
N VAL A 22 4.87 -14.53 11.37
CA VAL A 22 4.29 -15.10 12.61
C VAL A 22 4.61 -16.59 12.79
N PHE A 23 5.10 -17.25 11.76
CA PHE A 23 5.47 -18.67 11.79
C PHE A 23 6.99 -18.86 12.03
N PRO A 24 7.39 -20.00 12.62
CA PRO A 24 8.80 -20.37 12.79
C PRO A 24 9.57 -20.33 11.46
N ALA A 25 10.84 -19.92 11.50
CA ALA A 25 11.66 -19.69 10.30
C ALA A 25 11.74 -20.90 9.34
N ASN A 26 11.75 -22.12 9.89
CA ASN A 26 11.77 -23.37 9.12
C ASN A 26 10.46 -23.66 8.37
N GLU A 27 9.34 -23.04 8.76
CA GLU A 27 8.03 -23.22 8.13
C GLU A 27 7.69 -22.10 7.14
N GLN A 28 8.37 -20.96 7.24
CA GLN A 28 8.03 -19.76 6.45
C GLN A 28 8.01 -19.99 4.94
N ALA A 29 8.91 -20.81 4.41
CA ALA A 29 8.93 -21.13 2.98
C ALA A 29 7.64 -21.85 2.53
N GLN A 30 7.16 -22.81 3.32
CA GLN A 30 5.93 -23.56 3.04
C GLN A 30 4.69 -22.66 3.20
N ILE A 31 4.64 -21.84 4.25
CA ILE A 31 3.56 -20.87 4.47
C ILE A 31 3.48 -19.88 3.32
N ARG A 32 4.62 -19.38 2.85
CA ARG A 32 4.72 -18.45 1.71
C ARG A 32 4.20 -19.08 0.43
N SER A 33 4.53 -20.35 0.16
CA SER A 33 3.99 -21.09 -0.99
C SER A 33 2.46 -21.21 -0.89
N THR A 34 1.96 -21.66 0.26
CA THR A 34 0.51 -21.82 0.52
C THR A 34 -0.23 -20.50 0.39
N LEU A 35 0.31 -19.42 0.96
CA LEU A 35 -0.23 -18.07 0.84
C LEU A 35 -0.26 -17.62 -0.62
N SER A 36 0.80 -17.86 -1.39
CA SER A 36 0.88 -17.48 -2.81
C SER A 36 -0.22 -18.14 -3.66
N ASP A 37 -0.66 -19.35 -3.30
CA ASP A 37 -1.71 -20.06 -4.03
C ASP A 37 -3.12 -19.65 -3.54
N GLY A 38 -3.26 -19.39 -2.25
CA GLY A 38 -4.52 -18.99 -1.62
C GLY A 38 -4.91 -17.52 -1.83
N ILE A 39 -3.93 -16.60 -1.84
CA ILE A 39 -4.20 -15.16 -1.85
C ILE A 39 -4.97 -14.74 -3.10
N ARG A 40 -5.82 -13.71 -2.96
CA ARG A 40 -6.61 -13.16 -4.09
C ARG A 40 -6.35 -11.68 -4.25
N ALA A 41 -6.44 -10.92 -3.18
CA ALA A 41 -6.11 -9.51 -3.16
C ALA A 41 -5.68 -9.09 -1.75
N VAL A 42 -4.96 -7.98 -1.68
CA VAL A 42 -4.73 -7.24 -0.45
C VAL A 42 -5.19 -5.80 -0.68
N VAL A 43 -5.99 -5.29 0.25
CA VAL A 43 -6.44 -3.89 0.25
C VAL A 43 -5.95 -3.25 1.54
N ALA A 44 -4.96 -2.36 1.43
CA ALA A 44 -4.51 -1.56 2.56
C ALA A 44 -5.19 -0.18 2.49
N GLN A 45 -5.69 0.29 3.63
CA GLN A 45 -6.50 1.51 3.70
C GLN A 45 -5.90 2.54 4.64
N VAL A 46 -5.97 3.81 4.23
CA VAL A 46 -5.62 4.95 5.08
C VAL A 46 -6.75 5.96 5.03
N LEU A 47 -7.27 6.34 6.20
CA LEU A 47 -8.36 7.30 6.32
C LEU A 47 -7.83 8.73 6.44
N PHE A 48 -8.46 9.64 5.71
CA PHE A 48 -8.19 11.07 5.70
C PHE A 48 -9.41 11.85 6.17
N LYS A 49 -9.18 12.98 6.85
CA LYS A 49 -10.26 13.91 7.16
C LYS A 49 -10.61 14.68 5.89
N ARG A 50 -11.90 14.74 5.57
CA ARG A 50 -12.36 15.53 4.43
C ARG A 50 -12.30 17.03 4.76
N ILE A 51 -11.79 17.82 3.81
CA ILE A 51 -11.76 19.29 3.91
C ILE A 51 -12.91 19.95 3.16
N ASP A 52 -13.49 19.25 2.18
CA ASP A 52 -14.61 19.74 1.38
C ASP A 52 -15.97 19.58 2.10
N LYS A 53 -16.10 18.57 2.96
CA LYS A 53 -17.31 18.31 3.75
C LYS A 53 -16.99 17.55 5.03
N LYS A 54 -17.94 17.54 5.98
CA LYS A 54 -17.82 16.76 7.21
C LYS A 54 -17.73 15.26 6.89
N GLY A 55 -16.70 14.59 7.39
CA GLY A 55 -16.52 13.14 7.26
C GLY A 55 -15.07 12.73 7.00
N ARG A 56 -14.90 11.48 6.57
CA ARG A 56 -13.61 10.91 6.17
C ARG A 56 -13.71 10.24 4.80
N CYS A 57 -12.59 10.14 4.11
CA CYS A 57 -12.44 9.33 2.89
C CYS A 57 -11.24 8.39 3.02
N ALA A 58 -11.28 7.25 2.33
CA ALA A 58 -10.19 6.29 2.33
C ALA A 58 -9.33 6.46 1.07
N ALA A 59 -8.01 6.51 1.24
CA ALA A 59 -7.07 6.15 0.19
C ALA A 59 -6.81 4.65 0.29
N LEU A 60 -6.84 3.95 -0.85
CA LEU A 60 -6.67 2.50 -0.92
C LEU A 60 -5.44 2.16 -1.74
N GLU A 61 -4.60 1.29 -1.18
CA GLU A 61 -3.63 0.53 -1.93
C GLU A 61 -4.23 -0.84 -2.25
N ILE A 62 -4.19 -1.25 -3.51
CA ILE A 62 -4.84 -2.45 -3.99
C ILE A 62 -3.81 -3.30 -4.73
N LEU A 63 -3.52 -4.48 -4.17
CA LEU A 63 -2.71 -5.51 -4.81
C LEU A 63 -3.63 -6.66 -5.22
N ILE A 64 -3.58 -7.04 -6.49
CA ILE A 64 -4.27 -8.24 -7.00
C ILE A 64 -3.24 -9.35 -7.23
N ALA A 65 -3.54 -10.55 -6.74
CA ALA A 65 -2.63 -11.71 -6.81
C ALA A 65 -2.62 -12.35 -8.21
N THR A 66 -2.01 -11.66 -9.18
CA THR A 66 -1.71 -12.19 -10.52
C THR A 66 -0.64 -13.28 -10.47
N PRO A 67 -0.45 -14.10 -11.52
CA PRO A 67 0.61 -15.12 -11.54
C PRO A 67 2.00 -14.56 -11.22
N ALA A 68 2.35 -13.37 -11.72
CA ALA A 68 3.61 -12.71 -11.43
C ALA A 68 3.73 -12.29 -9.95
N VAL A 69 2.68 -11.68 -9.38
CA VAL A 69 2.64 -11.32 -7.95
C VAL A 69 2.79 -12.55 -7.06
N ARG A 70 2.09 -13.64 -7.38
CA ARG A 70 2.19 -14.90 -6.64
C ARG A 70 3.60 -15.47 -6.69
N ASN A 71 4.26 -15.39 -7.84
CA ASN A 71 5.64 -15.84 -7.97
C ASN A 71 6.59 -15.01 -7.09
N LEU A 72 6.45 -13.68 -7.09
CA LEU A 72 7.24 -12.82 -6.21
C LEU A 72 7.01 -13.12 -4.73
N ILE A 73 5.77 -13.41 -4.34
CA ILE A 73 5.48 -13.86 -2.97
C ILE A 73 6.23 -15.16 -2.70
N ARG A 74 6.12 -16.18 -3.54
CA ARG A 74 6.79 -17.49 -3.37
C ARG A 74 8.31 -17.37 -3.25
N GLU A 75 8.93 -16.51 -4.05
CA GLU A 75 10.37 -16.28 -4.08
C GLU A 75 10.86 -15.30 -2.99
N SER A 76 9.98 -14.85 -2.08
CA SER A 76 10.33 -13.88 -1.03
C SER A 76 10.85 -12.52 -1.56
N LYS A 77 10.34 -12.10 -2.72
CA LYS A 77 10.67 -10.82 -3.40
C LYS A 77 9.55 -9.78 -3.22
N THR A 78 9.02 -9.67 -2.00
CA THR A 78 7.87 -8.78 -1.68
C THR A 78 8.16 -7.30 -1.89
N HIS A 79 9.43 -6.89 -1.83
CA HIS A 79 9.89 -5.54 -2.18
C HIS A 79 9.56 -5.12 -3.64
N GLN A 80 9.39 -6.07 -4.56
CA GLN A 80 9.06 -5.79 -5.97
C GLN A 80 7.56 -5.61 -6.21
N LEU A 81 6.71 -5.86 -5.21
CA LEU A 81 5.25 -5.77 -5.36
C LEU A 81 4.77 -4.37 -5.71
N ALA A 82 5.48 -3.32 -5.27
CA ALA A 82 5.14 -1.94 -5.64
C ALA A 82 5.23 -1.72 -7.16
N SER A 83 6.31 -2.20 -7.80
CA SER A 83 6.49 -2.12 -9.24
C SER A 83 5.43 -2.94 -10.00
N MET A 84 5.02 -4.08 -9.44
CA MET A 84 3.91 -4.86 -10.00
C MET A 84 2.57 -4.13 -9.92
N MET A 85 2.30 -3.40 -8.83
CA MET A 85 1.09 -2.58 -8.71
C MET A 85 1.10 -1.42 -9.71
N GLN A 86 2.25 -0.76 -9.92
CA GLN A 86 2.40 0.32 -10.89
C GLN A 86 2.05 -0.13 -12.32
N THR A 87 2.55 -1.30 -12.73
CA THR A 87 2.27 -1.88 -14.06
C THR A 87 0.93 -2.62 -14.12
N GLY A 88 0.33 -2.90 -12.96
CA GLY A 88 -0.90 -3.67 -12.79
C GLY A 88 -2.20 -2.87 -12.84
N LYS A 89 -2.18 -1.57 -13.20
CA LYS A 89 -3.39 -0.71 -13.20
C LYS A 89 -4.57 -1.29 -13.99
N LYS A 90 -4.31 -1.99 -15.10
CA LYS A 90 -5.35 -2.68 -15.91
C LYS A 90 -6.10 -3.78 -15.15
N TYR A 91 -5.52 -4.30 -14.07
CA TYR A 91 -6.15 -5.28 -13.18
C TYR A 91 -6.83 -4.63 -11.97
N GLY A 92 -6.93 -3.30 -11.93
CA GLY A 92 -7.44 -2.56 -10.78
C GLY A 92 -6.44 -2.39 -9.64
N MET A 93 -5.15 -2.64 -9.87
CA MET A 93 -4.12 -2.35 -8.87
C MET A 93 -3.87 -0.85 -8.73
N GLN A 94 -3.51 -0.43 -7.53
CA GLN A 94 -3.28 0.97 -7.20
C GLN A 94 -2.27 1.08 -6.06
N LEU A 95 -1.28 1.97 -6.21
CA LEU A 95 -0.41 2.36 -5.11
C LEU A 95 -1.13 3.31 -4.16
N LEU A 96 -0.77 3.25 -2.87
CA LEU A 96 -1.32 4.18 -1.87
C LEU A 96 -1.12 5.64 -2.26
N ASP A 97 0.10 6.01 -2.68
CA ASP A 97 0.44 7.39 -3.02
C ASP A 97 -0.35 7.89 -4.24
N ASP A 98 -0.63 7.02 -5.21
CA ASP A 98 -1.50 7.39 -6.34
C ASP A 98 -2.92 7.68 -5.84
N ALA A 99 -3.45 6.87 -4.92
CA ALA A 99 -4.76 7.11 -4.29
C ALA A 99 -4.79 8.41 -3.48
N ILE A 100 -3.75 8.71 -2.70
CA ILE A 100 -3.65 9.96 -1.94
C ILE A 100 -3.61 11.16 -2.90
N MET A 101 -2.80 11.08 -3.97
CA MET A 101 -2.70 12.14 -4.97
C MET A 101 -4.05 12.40 -5.66
N ASP A 102 -4.80 11.35 -5.97
CA ASP A 102 -6.14 11.49 -6.56
C ASP A 102 -7.14 12.17 -5.61
N LEU A 103 -7.11 11.84 -4.32
CA LEU A 103 -7.94 12.50 -3.31
C LEU A 103 -7.56 13.98 -3.14
N TYR A 104 -6.25 14.29 -3.18
CA TYR A 104 -5.75 15.66 -3.11
C TYR A 104 -6.19 16.48 -4.34
N LYS A 105 -6.03 15.94 -5.55
CA LYS A 105 -6.45 16.60 -6.80
C LYS A 105 -7.96 16.85 -6.87
N LYS A 106 -8.76 15.99 -6.23
CA LYS A 106 -10.21 16.20 -6.07
C LYS A 106 -10.57 17.28 -5.05
N GLY A 107 -9.59 17.84 -4.33
CA GLY A 107 -9.80 18.80 -3.25
C GLY A 107 -10.43 18.19 -1.99
N TRP A 108 -10.40 16.87 -1.83
CA TRP A 108 -11.04 16.20 -0.69
C TRP A 108 -10.16 16.19 0.55
N ILE A 109 -8.84 16.25 0.39
CA ILE A 109 -7.86 16.23 1.48
C ILE A 109 -6.86 17.39 1.32
N GLY A 110 -6.29 17.84 2.44
CA GLY A 110 -5.26 18.88 2.45
C GLY A 110 -3.86 18.36 2.08
N SER A 111 -2.99 19.25 1.60
CA SER A 111 -1.59 18.96 1.27
C SER A 111 -0.79 18.44 2.47
N ASP A 112 -1.03 19.01 3.66
CA ASP A 112 -0.29 18.63 4.88
C ASP A 112 -0.62 17.20 5.31
N GLU A 113 -1.91 16.81 5.28
CA GLU A 113 -2.31 15.44 5.63
C GLU A 113 -1.87 14.43 4.55
N ALA A 114 -1.93 14.82 3.27
CA ALA A 114 -1.41 14.02 2.17
C ALA A 114 0.08 13.73 2.34
N TYR A 115 0.90 14.76 2.58
CA TYR A 115 2.33 14.62 2.86
C TYR A 115 2.58 13.76 4.11
N ALA A 116 1.86 14.01 5.21
CA ALA A 116 2.07 13.29 6.47
C ALA A 116 1.83 11.78 6.35
N LYS A 117 0.89 11.36 5.49
CA LYS A 117 0.47 9.95 5.34
C LYS A 117 0.98 9.24 4.08
N ALA A 118 1.60 9.95 3.15
CA ALA A 118 2.24 9.36 1.96
C ALA A 118 3.45 8.47 2.33
N ASN A 119 3.69 7.44 1.52
CA ASN A 119 4.90 6.61 1.59
C ASN A 119 6.10 7.37 0.99
N ASP A 120 5.95 7.90 -0.22
CA ASP A 120 6.94 8.74 -0.88
C ASP A 120 6.70 10.22 -0.57
N LYS A 121 7.40 10.73 0.45
CA LYS A 121 7.29 12.13 0.89
C LYS A 121 7.68 13.13 -0.19
N ALA A 122 8.65 12.77 -1.05
CA ALA A 122 9.17 13.68 -2.08
C ALA A 122 8.09 14.06 -3.09
N LYS A 123 7.17 13.14 -3.42
CA LYS A 123 6.03 13.42 -4.32
C LYS A 123 5.05 14.46 -3.80
N PHE A 124 4.92 14.60 -2.49
CA PHE A 124 3.92 15.48 -1.86
C PHE A 124 4.54 16.76 -1.28
N ARG A 125 5.86 16.79 -1.06
CA ARG A 125 6.57 17.96 -0.55
C ARG A 125 6.32 19.24 -1.36
N PRO A 126 6.33 19.24 -2.71
CA PRO A 126 6.05 20.44 -3.50
C PRO A 126 4.63 21.00 -3.35
N LEU A 127 3.71 20.22 -2.78
CA LEU A 127 2.33 20.63 -2.56
C LEU A 127 2.15 21.41 -1.24
N LEU A 128 3.17 21.40 -0.37
CA LEU A 128 3.12 22.07 0.92
C LEU A 128 3.32 23.58 0.76
N LYS A 129 2.52 24.36 1.48
CA LYS A 129 2.73 25.82 1.57
C LYS A 129 3.99 26.16 2.37
N ASN A 130 4.24 25.41 3.44
CA ASN A 130 5.39 25.56 4.34
C ASN A 130 6.08 24.20 4.48
N PRO A 131 6.96 23.80 3.54
CA PRO A 131 7.65 22.53 3.63
C PRO A 131 8.61 22.51 4.84
N PRO A 132 8.65 21.44 5.65
CA PRO A 132 9.59 21.34 6.75
C PRO A 132 11.03 21.32 6.22
N THR A 133 12.01 21.85 6.96
CA THR A 133 13.42 21.81 6.58
C THR A 133 13.89 20.38 6.33
N ASP A 134 14.50 20.12 5.17
CA ASP A 134 15.07 18.81 4.86
C ASP A 134 16.49 18.74 5.42
N PHE A 135 16.73 17.81 6.34
CA PHE A 135 18.04 17.62 6.95
C PHE A 135 19.03 16.90 6.02
N THR A 136 18.58 16.41 4.86
CA THR A 136 19.41 15.69 3.87
C THR A 136 19.90 16.59 2.73
N GLU A 137 19.46 17.85 2.67
CA GLU A 137 19.89 18.85 1.68
C GLU A 137 21.05 19.74 2.18
N ALA A 138 21.82 19.29 3.18
CA ALA A 138 23.00 19.98 3.72
C ALA A 138 24.32 19.51 3.07
#